data_AF-A0AAU8JI52-F1
#
_entry.id   AF-A0AAU8JI52-F1
#
_cell.length_a   1.000
_cell.length_b   1.000
_cell.length_c   1.000
_cell.angle_alpha   90.00
_cell.angle_beta   90.00
_cell.angle_gamma   90.00
#
_symmetry.space_group_name_H-M   'P 1'
#
loop_
_entity.id
_entity.type
_entity.pdbx_description
1 polymer ?
#
loop_
_entity_poly.entity_id
_entity_poly.type
_entity_poly.pdbx_seq_one_letter_code
_entity_poly.pdbx_strand_id
1 'polypeptide(L)'
;MTAGIYAVKHRTLGILYIGKTRTLRDRFRGGHKALLWAFIEELKATDIRIAFYPLDFVQWRQLSLELERLIIQAVNPPYNVKIPARD
;
A
#
# COMPACT_ATOMS: atom_id res chain seq x y z
N MET A 1 -11.97 5.86 -12.36
CA MET A 1 -11.54 5.02 -11.23
C MET A 1 -10.19 5.52 -10.76
N THR A 2 -10.03 5.83 -9.48
CA THR A 2 -8.86 6.58 -8.99
C THR A 2 -7.91 5.64 -8.26
N ALA A 3 -6.66 5.58 -8.73
CA ALA A 3 -5.59 4.88 -8.03
C ALA A 3 -5.23 5.65 -6.75
N GLY A 4 -4.72 4.95 -5.74
CA GLY A 4 -4.37 5.61 -4.50
C GLY A 4 -3.81 4.70 -3.44
N ILE A 5 -3.63 5.27 -2.27
CA ILE A 5 -3.23 4.57 -1.04
C ILE A 5 -4.49 4.37 -0.20
N TYR A 6 -4.60 3.20 0.42
CA TYR A 6 -5.64 2.93 1.39
C TYR A 6 -5.03 2.39 2.68
N ALA A 7 -5.77 2.56 3.76
CA ALA A 7 -5.42 2.01 5.06
C ALA A 7 -6.62 1.31 5.68
N VAL A 8 -6.38 0.19 6.35
CA VAL A 8 -7.30 -0.36 7.36
C VAL A 8 -6.82 0.19 8.69
N LYS A 9 -7.72 0.84 9.44
CA LYS A 9 -7.41 1.49 10.72
C LYS A 9 -8.40 1.09 11.81
N HIS A 10 -7.91 1.04 13.04
CA HIS A 10 -8.69 0.86 14.26
C HIS A 10 -8.88 2.22 14.95
N ARG A 11 -9.99 2.41 15.66
CA ARG A 11 -10.32 3.65 16.36
C ARG A 11 -9.23 4.14 17.32
N THR A 12 -8.65 3.23 18.11
CA THR A 12 -7.63 3.54 19.14
C THR A 12 -6.21 3.10 18.78
N LEU A 13 -6.03 1.88 18.24
CA LEU A 13 -4.72 1.34 17.86
C LEU A 13 -4.08 2.04 16.64
N GLY A 14 -4.85 2.83 15.89
CA GLY A 14 -4.33 3.54 14.72
C GLY A 14 -4.34 2.69 13.44
N ILE A 15 -3.31 2.83 12.61
CA ILE A 15 -3.26 2.16 11.31
C ILE A 15 -2.82 0.69 11.49
N LEU A 16 -3.68 -0.24 11.07
CA LEU A 16 -3.41 -1.67 11.11
C LEU A 16 -2.73 -2.18 9.84
N TYR A 17 -3.01 -1.53 8.70
CA TYR A 17 -2.46 -1.93 7.41
C TYR A 17 -2.48 -0.75 6.44
N ILE A 18 -1.45 -0.63 5.60
CA ILE A 18 -1.39 0.33 4.47
C ILE A 18 -1.13 -0.46 3.18
N GLY A 19 -1.80 -0.07 2.10
CA GLY A 19 -1.50 -0.58 0.77
C GLY A 19 -1.78 0.43 -0.33
N LYS A 20 -1.26 0.14 -1.52
CA LYS A 20 -1.59 0.85 -2.75
C LYS A 20 -2.58 0.04 -3.58
N THR A 21 -3.43 0.72 -4.34
CA THR A 21 -4.36 0.07 -5.26
C THR A 21 -4.68 0.93 -6.48
N ARG A 22 -4.99 0.28 -7.61
CA ARG A 22 -5.61 0.95 -8.77
C ARG A 22 -7.09 1.22 -8.54
N THR A 23 -7.77 0.34 -7.80
CA THR A 23 -9.18 0.51 -7.41
C THR A 23 -9.43 -0.12 -6.03
N LEU A 24 -10.20 0.53 -5.15
CA LEU A 24 -10.59 -0.08 -3.87
C LEU A 24 -11.46 -1.33 -4.09
N ARG A 25 -12.36 -1.27 -5.07
CA ARG A 25 -13.29 -2.37 -5.37
C ARG A 25 -12.54 -3.67 -5.65
N ASP A 26 -11.58 -3.65 -6.56
CA ASP A 26 -10.83 -4.86 -6.92
C ASP A 26 -9.94 -5.31 -5.76
N ARG A 27 -9.42 -4.36 -4.97
CA ARG A 27 -8.54 -4.68 -3.85
C ARG A 27 -9.22 -5.45 -2.72
N PHE A 28 -10.50 -5.17 -2.48
CA PHE A 28 -11.28 -5.85 -1.45
C PHE A 28 -12.17 -6.97 -2.00
N ARG A 29 -12.12 -7.22 -3.33
CA ARG A 29 -12.86 -8.31 -3.96
C ARG A 29 -12.32 -9.66 -3.50
N GLY A 30 -13.20 -10.50 -2.97
CA GLY A 30 -12.80 -11.81 -2.42
C GLY A 30 -12.20 -11.74 -1.01
N GLY A 31 -12.28 -10.58 -0.35
CA GLY A 31 -11.77 -10.38 1.00
C GLY A 31 -10.42 -9.67 1.04
N HIS A 32 -9.94 -9.40 2.25
CA HIS A 32 -8.69 -8.67 2.47
C HIS A 32 -7.97 -9.17 3.72
N LYS A 33 -6.67 -9.50 3.59
CA LYS A 33 -5.89 -10.11 4.68
C LYS A 33 -5.92 -9.32 5.98
N ALA A 34 -5.86 -7.99 5.92
CA ALA A 34 -5.95 -7.16 7.14
C ALA A 34 -7.29 -7.28 7.87
N LEU A 35 -8.39 -7.53 7.15
CA LEU A 35 -9.70 -7.77 7.78
C LEU A 35 -9.77 -9.17 8.40
N LEU A 36 -9.15 -10.16 7.75
CA LEU A 36 -9.03 -11.51 8.31
C LEU A 36 -8.20 -11.50 9.60
N TRP A 37 -7.08 -10.79 9.62
CA TRP A 37 -6.26 -10.66 10.84
C TRP A 37 -7.00 -9.94 11.96
N ALA A 38 -7.67 -8.82 11.67
CA ALA A 38 -8.51 -8.13 12.65
C ALA A 38 -9.61 -9.04 13.22
N PHE A 39 -10.15 -9.95 12.41
CA PHE A 39 -11.11 -10.96 12.87
C PHE A 39 -10.47 -12.01 13.77
N ILE A 40 -9.31 -12.57 13.39
CA ILE A 40 -8.57 -13.55 14.19
C ILE A 40 -8.14 -12.96 15.55
N GLU A 41 -7.81 -11.67 15.59
CA GLU A 41 -7.45 -10.93 16.80
C GLU A 41 -8.68 -10.44 17.59
N GLU A 42 -9.90 -10.84 17.20
CA GLU A 42 -11.15 -10.48 17.86
C GLU A 42 -11.38 -8.97 18.00
N LEU A 43 -10.83 -8.17 17.07
CA LEU A 43 -11.07 -6.73 17.05
C LEU A 43 -12.53 -6.45 16.70
N LYS A 44 -13.15 -5.54 17.44
CA LYS A 44 -14.54 -5.15 17.19
C LYS A 44 -14.66 -4.52 15.80
N ALA A 45 -15.48 -5.11 14.94
CA ALA A 45 -15.72 -4.59 13.59
C ALA A 45 -16.18 -3.13 13.59
N THR A 46 -16.90 -2.70 14.63
CA THR A 46 -17.35 -1.31 14.83
C THR A 46 -16.21 -0.32 14.99
N ASP A 47 -15.01 -0.75 15.36
CA ASP A 47 -13.83 0.08 15.53
C ASP A 47 -12.91 0.06 14.30
N ILE A 48 -13.19 -0.77 13.30
CA ILE A 48 -12.40 -0.89 12.07
C ILE A 48 -12.98 0.00 10.96
N ARG A 49 -12.12 0.79 10.30
CA ARG A 49 -12.48 1.63 9.14
C ARG A 49 -11.47 1.50 8.03
N ILE A 50 -11.91 1.76 6.80
CA ILE A 50 -11.04 1.91 5.64
C ILE A 50 -10.90 3.40 5.33
N ALA A 51 -9.67 3.89 5.25
CA ALA A 51 -9.36 5.23 4.74
C ALA A 51 -8.76 5.10 3.33
N PHE A 52 -9.01 6.07 2.48
CA PHE A 52 -8.47 6.11 1.13
C PHE A 52 -8.02 7.52 0.78
N TYR A 53 -6.84 7.61 0.18
CA TYR A 53 -6.27 8.82 -0.35
C TYR A 53 -6.01 8.63 -1.85
N PRO A 54 -6.75 9.35 -2.73
CA PRO A 54 -6.51 9.29 -4.16
C PRO A 54 -5.13 9.89 -4.48
N LEU A 55 -4.40 9.25 -5.38
CA LEU A 55 -3.17 9.80 -5.92
C LEU A 55 -3.40 10.28 -7.34
N ASP A 56 -2.84 11.44 -7.67
CA ASP A 56 -2.71 11.86 -9.06
C ASP A 56 -1.62 11.04 -9.78
N PHE A 57 -1.47 11.28 -11.09
CA PHE A 57 -0.49 10.57 -11.91
C PHE A 57 0.95 10.79 -11.46
N VAL A 58 1.30 12.00 -11.04
CA VAL A 58 2.65 12.36 -10.61
C VAL A 58 2.97 11.65 -9.30
N GLN A 59 2.08 11.73 -8.32
CA GLN A 59 2.21 11.06 -7.03
C GLN A 59 2.27 9.53 -7.18
N TRP A 60 1.46 8.96 -8.09
CA TRP A 60 1.48 7.52 -8.38
C TRP A 60 2.82 7.07 -8.99
N ARG A 61 3.37 7.89 -9.91
CA ARG A 61 4.69 7.64 -10.51
C ARG A 61 5.78 7.73 -9.46
N GLN A 62 5.76 8.78 -8.63
CA GLN A 62 6.74 9.00 -7.56
C GLN A 62 6.78 7.82 -6.58
N LEU A 63 5.62 7.36 -6.10
CA LEU A 63 5.52 6.20 -5.21
C LEU A 63 6.08 4.91 -5.84
N SER A 64 5.91 4.75 -7.16
CA SER A 64 6.47 3.61 -7.88
C SER A 64 8.00 3.69 -7.99
N LEU A 65 8.54 4.89 -8.24
CA LEU A 65 9.99 5.13 -8.28
C LEU A 65 10.65 4.91 -6.91
N GLU A 66 10.01 5.35 -5.82
CA GLU A 66 10.51 5.11 -4.47
C GLU A 66 10.57 3.60 -4.14
N LEU A 67 9.55 2.85 -4.54
CA LEU A 67 9.54 1.40 -4.34
C LEU A 67 10.63 0.70 -5.18
N GLU A 68 10.79 1.09 -6.44
CA GLU A 68 11.86 0.59 -7.31
C GLU A 68 13.24 0.86 -6.70
N ARG A 69 13.45 2.08 -6.18
CA ARG A 69 14.68 2.46 -5.49
C ARG A 69 14.96 1.56 -4.27
N LEU A 70 13.97 1.33 -3.42
CA LEU A 70 14.11 0.44 -2.25
C LEU A 70 14.46 -1.00 -2.67
N ILE A 71 13.86 -1.51 -3.76
CA ILE A 71 14.16 -2.86 -4.28
C ILE A 71 15.59 -2.93 -4.83
N ILE A 72 16.01 -1.93 -5.62
CA ILE A 72 17.39 -1.86 -6.15
C ILE A 72 18.39 -1.83 -5.00
N GLN A 73 18.11 -1.07 -3.94
CA GLN A 73 18.96 -1.02 -2.74
C GLN A 73 19.01 -2.35 -1.99
N ALA A 74 17.87 -3.03 -1.83
CA ALA A 74 17.80 -4.29 -1.10
C ALA A 74 18.44 -5.47 -1.86
N VAL A 75 18.30 -5.49 -3.18
CA VAL A 75 18.68 -6.65 -4.02
C VAL A 75 20.01 -6.44 -4.75
N ASN A 76 20.45 -5.18 -4.90
CA ASN A 76 21.65 -4.78 -5.64
C ASN A 76 21.80 -5.45 -7.03
N PRO A 77 20.82 -5.30 -7.96
CA PRO A 77 20.87 -6.02 -9.22
C PRO A 77 22.09 -5.62 -10.07
N PRO A 78 22.82 -6.58 -10.66
CA PRO A 78 24.14 -6.33 -11.28
C PRO A 78 24.10 -5.36 -12.48
N TYR A 79 22.94 -5.17 -13.13
CA TYR A 79 22.80 -4.19 -14.22
C TYR A 79 22.50 -2.78 -13.72
N ASN A 80 21.66 -2.65 -12.69
CA ASN A 80 21.38 -1.36 -12.05
C ASN A 80 22.60 -0.78 -11.32
N VAL A 81 23.53 -1.64 -10.88
CA VAL A 81 24.84 -1.22 -10.36
C VAL A 81 25.76 -0.67 -11.46
N LYS A 82 25.68 -1.25 -12.67
CA LYS A 82 26.53 -0.87 -13.81
C LYS A 82 26.01 0.34 -14.57
N ILE A 83 24.70 0.60 -14.51
CA ILE A 83 24.04 1.70 -15.19
C ILE A 83 23.55 2.66 -14.09
N PRO A 84 24.30 3.75 -13.79
CA PRO A 84 23.87 4.70 -12.78
C PRO A 84 22.49 5.28 -13.16
N ALA A 85 21.66 5.54 -12.14
CA ALA A 85 20.38 6.21 -12.32
C ALA A 85 20.62 7.54 -13.04
N ARG A 86 19.82 7.82 -14.08
CA ARG A 86 19.87 9.12 -14.77
C ARG A 86 19.34 10.19 -13.81
N ASP A 87 20.12 11.26 -13.64
CA ASP A 87 19.70 12.48 -12.93
C ASP A 87 18.45 13.11 -13.56
#